data_AF-A0A535EX11-F1
#
_entry.id   AF-A0A535EX11-F1
#
_cell.length_a   1.000
_cell.length_b   1.000
_cell.length_c   1.000
_cell.angle_alpha   90.00
_cell.angle_beta   90.00
_cell.angle_gamma   90.00
#
_symmetry.space_group_name_H-M   'P 1'
#
loop_
_entity.id
_entity.type
_entity.pdbx_description
1 polymer ?
#
loop_
_entity_poly.entity_id
_entity_poly.type
_entity_poly.pdbx_seq_one_letter_code
_entity_poly.pdbx_strand_id
1 'polypeptide(L)'
;MRQAEDPDYAALLRRIRYRAPLPEDIDVLNARIGVALPDFSSTPTIVRRHSIRQAINNVKLEELARLTSTPILYCVATVLEMKKTRLDEVYTINLGTRNSKGDAILRLLSGVSLMITKNVDVSVDTFSLSSFYF
;
A
#
# COMPACT_ATOMS: atom_id res chain seq x y z
N MET A 1 16.21 15.12 10.39
CA MET A 1 14.86 15.44 10.90
C MET A 1 13.89 15.31 9.73
N ARG A 2 12.74 14.63 9.84
CA ARG A 2 11.90 14.25 8.67
C ARG A 2 11.23 15.43 7.96
N GLN A 3 10.93 16.52 8.66
CA GLN A 3 10.33 17.74 8.13
C GLN A 3 11.29 18.93 8.26
N ALA A 4 12.59 18.72 8.02
CA ALA A 4 13.59 19.78 8.18
C ALA A 4 13.36 20.98 7.23
N GLU A 5 12.75 20.73 6.08
CA GLU A 5 12.49 21.71 5.03
C GLU A 5 11.24 22.56 5.29
N ASP A 6 10.41 22.18 6.27
CA ASP A 6 9.18 22.89 6.64
C ASP A 6 9.05 22.96 8.17
N PRO A 7 9.72 23.93 8.81
CA PRO A 7 9.74 24.06 10.26
C PRO A 7 8.37 24.40 10.85
N ASP A 8 7.52 25.11 10.09
CA ASP A 8 6.18 25.48 10.53
C ASP A 8 5.27 24.25 10.58
N TYR A 9 5.34 23.40 9.55
CA TYR A 9 4.62 22.13 9.55
C TYR A 9 5.16 21.16 10.60
N ALA A 10 6.48 21.15 10.85
CA ALA A 10 7.06 20.37 11.95
C ALA A 10 6.52 20.82 13.32
N ALA A 11 6.38 22.13 13.54
CA ALA A 11 5.81 22.70 14.77
C ALA A 11 4.33 22.34 14.93
N LEU A 12 3.56 22.41 13.83
CA LEU A 12 2.16 21.95 13.78
C LEU A 12 2.05 20.46 14.16
N LEU A 13 2.86 19.58 13.57
CA LEU A 13 2.83 18.14 13.87
C LEU A 13 3.19 17.87 15.34
N ARG A 14 4.12 18.66 15.89
CA ARG A 14 4.47 18.60 17.32
C ARG A 14 3.27 18.96 18.19
N ARG A 15 2.55 20.05 17.88
CA ARG A 15 1.35 20.48 18.63
C ARG A 15 0.23 19.44 18.60
N ILE A 16 -0.03 18.85 17.43
CA ILE A 16 -0.99 17.74 17.28
C ILE A 16 -0.60 16.57 18.17
N ARG A 17 0.69 16.19 18.20
CA ARG A 17 1.17 15.09 19.05
C ARG A 17 0.88 15.33 20.53
N TYR A 18 1.01 16.56 20.99
CA TYR A 18 0.70 16.96 22.37
C TYR A 18 -0.77 17.34 22.60
N ARG A 19 -1.65 17.12 21.61
CA ARG A 19 -3.10 17.42 21.69
C ARG A 19 -3.40 18.89 21.99
N ALA A 20 -2.54 19.79 21.54
CA ALA A 20 -2.71 21.24 21.68
C ALA A 20 -2.61 21.95 20.33
N PRO A 21 -3.41 21.56 19.31
CA PRO A 21 -3.43 22.26 18.03
C PRO A 21 -4.03 23.67 18.21
N LEU A 22 -3.49 24.62 17.47
CA LEU A 22 -4.10 25.93 17.30
C LEU A 22 -5.22 25.87 16.24
N PRO A 23 -6.18 26.78 16.23
CA PRO A 23 -7.20 26.85 15.18
C PRO A 23 -6.59 26.86 13.77
N GLU A 24 -5.51 27.62 13.58
CA GLU A 24 -4.81 27.74 12.29
C GLU A 24 -4.18 26.40 11.87
N ASP A 25 -3.75 25.56 12.82
CA ASP A 25 -3.24 24.22 12.51
C ASP A 25 -4.31 23.34 11.87
N ILE A 26 -5.54 23.44 12.39
CA ILE A 26 -6.68 22.68 11.88
C ILE A 26 -7.05 23.16 10.48
N ASP A 27 -7.01 24.47 10.24
CA ASP A 27 -7.26 25.04 8.91
C ASP A 27 -6.23 24.56 7.88
N VAL A 28 -4.94 24.56 8.24
CA VAL A 28 -3.86 24.04 7.39
C VAL A 28 -4.07 22.56 7.05
N LEU A 29 -4.52 21.74 8.01
CA LEU A 29 -4.82 20.33 7.76
C LEU A 29 -6.05 20.15 6.88
N ASN A 30 -7.12 20.88 7.16
CA ASN A 30 -8.37 20.80 6.40
C ASN A 30 -8.19 21.24 4.95
N ALA A 31 -7.36 22.26 4.71
CA ALA A 31 -7.01 22.70 3.36
C ALA A 31 -6.32 21.60 2.53
N ARG A 32 -5.74 20.57 3.17
CA ARG A 32 -5.11 19.43 2.47
C ARG A 32 -6.07 18.27 2.20
N ILE A 33 -7.28 18.29 2.77
CA ILE A 33 -8.27 17.23 2.54
C ILE A 33 -8.82 17.38 1.13
N GLY A 34 -8.75 16.31 0.33
CA GLY A 34 -9.27 16.28 -1.04
C GLY A 34 -8.36 16.96 -2.07
N VAL A 35 -7.19 17.47 -1.67
CA VAL A 35 -6.20 18.00 -2.62
C VAL A 35 -5.71 16.88 -3.52
N ALA A 36 -5.71 17.14 -4.83
CA ALA A 36 -5.19 16.22 -5.82
C ALA A 36 -3.70 15.97 -5.57
N LEU A 37 -3.31 14.70 -5.57
CA LEU A 37 -1.90 14.33 -5.48
C LEU A 37 -1.26 14.49 -6.86
N PRO A 38 -0.04 15.07 -6.96
CA PRO A 38 0.60 15.34 -8.24
C PRO A 38 0.87 14.08 -9.06
N ASP A 39 1.08 12.93 -8.39
CA ASP A 39 1.09 11.62 -9.03
C ASP A 39 0.41 10.60 -8.11
N PHE A 40 -0.90 10.44 -8.28
CA PHE A 40 -1.68 9.48 -7.52
C PHE A 40 -1.17 8.04 -7.68
N SER A 41 -0.64 7.70 -8.87
CA SER A 41 -0.21 6.34 -9.20
C SER A 41 1.08 5.92 -8.48
N SER A 42 2.05 6.84 -8.33
CA SER A 42 3.31 6.56 -7.64
C SER A 42 3.28 6.87 -6.13
N THR A 43 2.33 7.68 -5.67
CA THR A 43 2.25 8.06 -4.25
C THR A 43 1.89 6.85 -3.37
N PRO A 44 2.66 6.52 -2.32
CA PRO A 44 2.34 5.40 -1.44
C PRO A 44 1.05 5.65 -0.65
N THR A 45 0.19 4.63 -0.58
CA THR A 45 -1.07 4.69 0.18
C THR A 45 -0.83 4.41 1.66
N ILE A 46 -0.94 5.44 2.51
CA ILE A 46 -0.84 5.30 3.97
C ILE A 46 -2.23 5.38 4.58
N VAL A 47 -2.78 4.24 4.97
CA VAL A 47 -4.07 4.15 5.68
C VAL A 47 -4.00 3.12 6.80
N ARG A 48 -4.79 3.35 7.87
CA ARG A 48 -4.81 2.48 9.06
C ARG A 48 -5.41 1.10 8.78
N ARG A 49 -6.46 1.02 7.94
CA ARG A 49 -7.20 -0.23 7.68
C ARG A 49 -6.62 -0.94 6.46
N HIS A 50 -6.29 -2.21 6.61
CA HIS A 50 -5.71 -3.02 5.56
C HIS A 50 -6.62 -3.16 4.33
N SER A 51 -7.91 -3.42 4.54
CA SER A 51 -8.90 -3.55 3.46
C SER A 51 -9.02 -2.29 2.61
N ILE A 52 -9.01 -1.11 3.24
CA ILE A 52 -9.02 0.18 2.54
C ILE A 52 -7.72 0.36 1.73
N ARG A 53 -6.56 0.02 2.31
CA ARG A 53 -5.27 0.09 1.61
C ARG A 53 -5.28 -0.77 0.36
N GLN A 54 -5.78 -2.00 0.49
CA GLN A 54 -5.86 -2.96 -0.61
C GLN A 54 -6.80 -2.47 -1.72
N ALA A 55 -7.98 -1.95 -1.36
CA ALA A 55 -8.93 -1.40 -2.31
C ALA A 55 -8.33 -0.22 -3.11
N ILE A 56 -7.67 0.73 -2.42
CA ILE A 56 -7.00 1.86 -3.08
C ILE A 56 -5.88 1.38 -4.00
N ASN A 57 -5.04 0.44 -3.54
CA ASN A 57 -3.96 -0.09 -4.36
C ASN A 57 -4.47 -0.83 -5.60
N ASN A 58 -5.59 -1.54 -5.49
CA ASN A 58 -6.24 -2.19 -6.64
C ASN A 58 -6.75 -1.16 -7.66
N VAL A 59 -7.39 -0.08 -7.19
CA VAL A 59 -7.84 1.01 -8.08
C VAL A 59 -6.65 1.63 -8.82
N LYS A 60 -5.56 1.94 -8.10
CA LYS A 60 -4.33 2.47 -8.71
C LYS A 60 -3.76 1.53 -9.76
N LEU A 61 -3.73 0.24 -9.47
CA LEU A 61 -3.22 -0.78 -10.38
C LEU A 61 -4.07 -0.86 -11.67
N GLU A 62 -5.39 -0.82 -11.55
CA GLU A 62 -6.32 -0.85 -12.68
C GLU A 62 -6.26 0.42 -13.53
N GLU A 63 -6.14 1.58 -12.89
CA GLU A 63 -5.95 2.86 -13.57
C GLU A 63 -4.64 2.85 -14.35
N LEU A 64 -3.54 2.41 -13.73
CA LEU A 64 -2.24 2.36 -14.38
C LEU A 64 -2.20 1.33 -15.53
N ALA A 65 -2.83 0.17 -15.36
CA ALA A 65 -2.94 -0.83 -16.42
C ALA A 65 -3.69 -0.27 -17.64
N ARG A 66 -4.75 0.51 -17.39
CA ARG A 66 -5.52 1.18 -18.44
C ARG A 66 -4.70 2.26 -19.15
N LEU A 67 -4.00 3.10 -18.39
CA LEU A 67 -3.16 4.17 -18.93
C LEU A 67 -2.00 3.63 -19.76
N THR A 68 -1.37 2.54 -19.31
CA THR A 68 -0.21 1.92 -19.96
C THR A 68 -0.60 0.88 -21.01
N SER A 69 -1.90 0.60 -21.18
CA SER A 69 -2.41 -0.51 -22.02
C SER A 69 -1.71 -1.84 -21.76
N THR A 70 -1.24 -2.05 -20.53
CA THR A 70 -0.45 -3.22 -20.14
C THR A 70 -1.34 -4.16 -19.33
N PRO A 71 -1.37 -5.46 -19.65
CA PRO A 71 -2.20 -6.42 -18.93
C PRO A 71 -1.69 -6.61 -17.50
N ILE A 72 -2.63 -6.73 -16.55
CA ILE A 72 -2.33 -7.12 -15.18
C ILE A 72 -2.04 -8.63 -15.16
N LEU A 73 -0.87 -9.00 -14.64
CA LEU A 73 -0.50 -10.38 -14.39
C LEU A 73 -1.10 -10.83 -13.05
N TYR A 74 -1.67 -12.02 -13.03
CA TYR A 74 -2.23 -12.63 -11.84
C TYR A 74 -1.32 -13.79 -11.42
N CYS A 75 -0.55 -13.60 -10.36
CA CYS A 75 0.32 -14.61 -9.79
C CYS A 75 -0.40 -15.33 -8.65
N VAL A 76 -0.47 -16.65 -8.73
CA VAL A 76 -0.93 -17.48 -7.61
C VAL A 76 0.21 -17.57 -6.61
N ALA A 77 -0.03 -17.10 -5.39
CA ALA A 77 0.92 -17.19 -4.29
C ALA A 77 0.44 -18.24 -3.27
N THR A 78 1.34 -19.15 -2.90
CA THR A 78 1.09 -20.13 -1.84
C THR A 78 1.16 -19.42 -0.50
N VAL A 79 0.10 -19.52 0.30
CA VAL A 79 0.09 -18.99 1.65
C VAL A 79 0.93 -19.89 2.56
N LEU A 80 2.15 -19.44 2.88
CA LEU A 80 3.10 -20.17 3.72
C LEU A 80 2.72 -20.22 5.20
N GLU A 81 2.00 -19.23 5.71
CA GLU A 81 1.57 -19.19 7.12
C GLU A 81 0.26 -18.39 7.27
N MET A 82 -0.76 -18.98 7.91
CA MET A 82 -1.99 -18.29 8.32
C MET A 82 -2.02 -18.16 9.84
N LYS A 83 -1.86 -16.95 10.38
CA LYS A 83 -1.95 -16.68 11.83
C LYS A 83 -3.24 -15.96 12.18
N LYS A 84 -4.12 -16.65 12.94
CA LYS A 84 -5.37 -16.11 13.52
C LYS A 84 -6.26 -15.34 12.54
N THR A 85 -6.17 -15.67 11.25
CA THR A 85 -6.96 -15.05 10.19
C THR A 85 -8.35 -15.65 10.22
N ARG A 86 -9.38 -14.79 10.26
CA ARG A 86 -10.76 -15.28 10.19
C ARG A 86 -11.05 -15.79 8.77
N LEU A 87 -11.95 -16.76 8.64
CA LEU A 87 -12.22 -17.44 7.38
C LEU A 87 -12.71 -16.48 6.27
N ASP A 88 -13.47 -15.46 6.65
CA ASP A 88 -13.89 -14.34 5.80
C ASP A 88 -12.71 -13.49 5.30
N GLU A 89 -11.70 -13.25 6.13
CA GLU A 89 -10.47 -12.55 5.74
C GLU A 89 -9.65 -13.36 4.73
N VAL A 90 -9.62 -14.69 4.86
CA VAL A 90 -8.98 -15.59 3.89
C VAL A 90 -9.61 -15.48 2.51
N TYR A 91 -10.94 -15.37 2.42
CA TYR A 91 -11.63 -15.20 1.14
C TYR A 91 -11.36 -13.84 0.48
N THR A 92 -10.99 -12.81 1.27
CA THR A 92 -10.61 -11.48 0.75
C THR A 92 -9.16 -11.36 0.28
N ILE A 93 -8.34 -12.40 0.46
CA ILE A 93 -6.96 -12.46 -0.08
C ILE A 93 -6.95 -12.66 -1.62
N ASN A 94 -8.14 -12.69 -2.23
CA ASN A 94 -8.47 -12.70 -3.65
C ASN A 94 -8.26 -14.06 -4.32
N LEU A 95 -9.42 -14.72 -4.49
CA LEU A 95 -9.79 -15.68 -5.54
C LEU A 95 -9.20 -17.10 -5.47
N GLY A 96 -9.56 -17.82 -4.40
CA GLY A 96 -9.75 -19.27 -4.46
C GLY A 96 -11.19 -19.60 -4.89
N THR A 97 -11.40 -19.98 -6.15
CA THR A 97 -12.67 -20.62 -6.54
C THR A 97 -12.79 -21.95 -5.80
N ARG A 98 -13.85 -22.10 -4.97
CA ARG A 98 -14.29 -23.35 -4.34
C ARG A 98 -13.17 -24.15 -3.64
N ASN A 99 -13.13 -24.03 -2.31
CA ASN A 99 -12.40 -24.95 -1.41
C ASN A 99 -10.87 -24.91 -1.41
N SER A 100 -10.18 -24.04 -2.17
CA SER A 100 -8.72 -23.89 -2.00
C SER A 100 -8.40 -23.09 -0.74
N LYS A 101 -8.00 -23.81 0.31
CA LYS A 101 -7.38 -23.21 1.50
C LYS A 101 -5.96 -22.79 1.12
N GLY A 102 -5.75 -21.55 0.70
CA GLY A 102 -4.40 -20.96 0.74
C GLY A 102 -3.78 -20.41 -0.54
N ASP A 103 -4.56 -20.12 -1.58
CA ASP A 103 -4.02 -19.41 -2.75
C ASP A 103 -4.41 -17.93 -2.70
N ALA A 104 -3.40 -17.07 -2.63
CA ALA A 104 -3.54 -15.62 -2.71
C ALA A 104 -3.24 -15.18 -4.14
N ILE A 105 -4.20 -14.57 -4.84
CA ILE A 105 -3.89 -14.01 -6.17
C ILE A 105 -3.29 -12.61 -5.99
N LEU A 106 -2.00 -12.50 -6.29
CA LEU A 106 -1.30 -11.23 -6.36
C LEU A 106 -1.39 -10.66 -7.78
N ARG A 107 -1.94 -9.45 -7.88
CA ARG A 107 -2.04 -8.70 -9.13
C ARG A 107 -0.79 -7.86 -9.32
N LEU A 108 -0.08 -8.05 -10.43
CA LEU A 108 1.17 -7.39 -10.74
C LEU A 108 1.08 -6.65 -12.07
N LEU A 109 1.76 -5.51 -12.14
CA LEU A 109 1.98 -4.75 -13.36
C LEU A 109 3.42 -4.23 -13.30
N SER A 110 4.08 -4.12 -14.44
CA SER A 110 5.46 -3.61 -14.48
C SER A 110 5.51 -2.15 -14.02
N GLY A 111 6.54 -1.79 -13.25
CA GLY A 111 6.76 -0.42 -12.76
C GLY A 111 5.96 -0.02 -11.51
N VAL A 112 5.15 -0.92 -10.94
CA VAL A 112 4.38 -0.63 -9.72
C VAL A 112 5.22 -0.85 -8.48
N SER A 113 5.10 0.06 -7.51
CA SER A 113 5.74 -0.07 -6.21
C SER A 113 5.23 -1.28 -5.43
N LEU A 114 6.14 -2.18 -5.07
CA LEU A 114 5.88 -3.30 -4.17
C LEU A 114 6.56 -3.08 -2.81
N MET A 115 5.96 -3.60 -1.76
CA MET A 115 6.56 -3.63 -0.43
C MET A 115 7.01 -5.04 -0.11
N ILE A 116 8.30 -5.22 0.15
CA ILE A 116 8.82 -6.48 0.69
C ILE A 116 8.39 -6.57 2.16
N THR A 117 7.65 -7.64 2.50
CA THR A 117 7.06 -7.82 3.83
C THR A 117 7.88 -8.74 4.74
N LYS A 118 8.93 -9.37 4.21
CA LYS A 118 9.86 -10.23 4.94
C LYS A 118 11.26 -9.64 4.85
N ASN A 119 12.08 -9.89 5.87
CA ASN A 119 13.51 -9.63 5.77
C ASN A 119 14.08 -10.64 4.79
N VAL A 120 14.74 -10.16 3.75
CA VAL A 120 15.35 -10.99 2.72
C VAL A 120 16.80 -10.56 2.61
N ASP A 121 17.71 -11.46 2.97
CA ASP A 121 19.16 -11.29 2.81
C ASP A 121 19.54 -11.60 1.36
N VAL A 122 19.19 -10.69 0.45
CA VAL A 122 19.58 -10.76 -0.97
C VAL A 122 20.16 -9.40 -1.36
N SER A 123 21.32 -9.40 -2.01
CA SER A 123 21.91 -8.18 -2.56
C SER A 123 20.92 -7.53 -3.53
N VAL A 124 20.73 -6.20 -3.39
CA VAL A 124 19.76 -5.41 -4.17
C VAL A 124 19.94 -5.61 -5.68
N ASP A 125 21.18 -5.85 -6.12
CA ASP A 125 21.54 -6.07 -7.53
C ASP A 125 21.08 -7.42 -8.12
N THR A 126 20.62 -8.35 -7.28
CA THR A 126 20.18 -9.70 -7.69
C THR A 126 18.68 -9.95 -7.43
N PHE A 127 17.92 -8.91 -7.09
CA PHE A 127 16.53 -9.07 -6.69
C PHE A 127 15.64 -9.39 -7.90
N SER A 128 15.37 -10.69 -8.10
CA SER A 128 14.36 -11.16 -9.05
C SER A 128 13.12 -11.64 -8.29
N LEU A 129 11.92 -11.30 -8.79
CA LEU A 129 10.67 -11.88 -8.28
C LEU A 129 10.60 -13.40 -8.42
N SER A 130 11.42 -13.99 -9.30
CA SER A 130 11.57 -15.46 -9.43
C SER A 130 12.28 -16.12 -8.24
N SER A 131 12.97 -15.33 -7.41
CA SER A 131 13.67 -15.83 -6.21
C SER A 131 12.72 -16.12 -5.06
N PHE A 132 11.48 -15.62 -5.14
CA PHE A 132 10.38 -16.08 -4.30
C PHE A 132 9.71 -17.22 -5.04
N TYR A 133 10.01 -18.45 -4.61
CA TYR A 133 9.09 -19.56 -4.87
C TYR A 133 7.78 -19.19 -4.18
N PHE A 134 6.85 -18.70 -4.99
CA PHE A 134 5.47 -18.46 -4.62
C PHE A 134 4.75 -19.78 -4.43
#